data_AF-A0A109FM09-F1
#
_entry.id   AF-A0A109FM09-F1
#
_cell.length_a   1.000
_cell.length_b   1.000
_cell.length_c   1.000
_cell.angle_alpha   90.00
_cell.angle_beta   90.00
_cell.angle_gamma   90.00
#
_symmetry.space_group_name_H-M   'P 1'
#
loop_
_entity.id
_entity.type
_entity.pdbx_description
1 polymer ?
#
loop_
_entity_poly.entity_id
_entity_poly.type
_entity_poly.pdbx_seq_one_letter_code
_entity_poly.pdbx_strand_id
1 'polypeptide(L)'
;MQNYYAGSPLNRLSYLRSVPSFLASALESPKAKFIALDSLQPLCKDDKDGVRRLHYLKWKDVKDLVGPDPKHVFHGVDGKNEADVPDMAVLGKPQQMQFRKAKVGELSTAEKREYFLNQPALVFLGVDERSAPESAKSLPVSKPDENSTLETHSPHGDPFWAIDVTTFKHLKKRIMLDHGGAKFMELRSGAQTMPNEEASIAAEARSLIDWNTRNRFCPACARPIRSVWAGWKRSCIPGEPASDGAEAEPACISRKGVHNFAYPRTDPVVIMAVLSPDRERILLGRQRTWPARFYSCLAGFIESGESLEEAVRREVYEEAGIVIGEVGYHSSQPWPFPSSLMFGCWGVAESATADGDVRVDLDNELEDARFFTREQVLEVINSTKPMQLSREQVARLDGKEGAGASEGVEEAKEKAKSEGSFLMPPATAIANTLVTAWATGKLFNQHPSGVSSSPAAPAAHKM
;
A
#
# COMPACT_ATOMS: atom_id res chain seq x y z
N MET A 1 13.33 -6.16 14.93
CA MET A 1 12.28 -5.13 15.02
C MET A 1 11.59 -5.08 13.67
N GLN A 2 10.28 -5.33 13.60
CA GLN A 2 9.55 -5.32 12.34
C GLN A 2 8.78 -4.01 12.23
N ASN A 3 8.99 -3.27 11.14
CA ASN A 3 8.26 -2.02 10.89
C ASN A 3 6.77 -2.32 10.70
N TYR A 4 5.93 -1.39 11.13
CA TYR A 4 4.49 -1.55 11.01
C TYR A 4 4.05 -1.59 9.54
N TYR A 5 2.96 -2.29 9.18
CA TYR A 5 2.56 -2.59 7.79
C TYR A 5 3.54 -3.49 7.00
N ALA A 6 4.65 -3.92 7.59
CA ALA A 6 5.56 -4.92 7.02
C ALA A 6 5.38 -6.27 7.72
N GLY A 7 5.92 -7.34 7.12
CA GLY A 7 5.89 -8.66 7.74
C GLY A 7 4.66 -9.51 7.45
N SER A 8 4.06 -9.33 6.28
CA SER A 8 2.92 -10.13 5.86
C SER A 8 3.22 -11.62 6.02
N PRO A 9 2.33 -12.39 6.67
CA PRO A 9 2.46 -13.83 6.78
C PRO A 9 2.10 -14.55 5.47
N LEU A 10 1.59 -13.81 4.47
CA LEU A 10 1.15 -14.37 3.21
C LEU A 10 2.35 -14.68 2.31
N ASN A 11 2.40 -15.91 1.82
CA ASN A 11 3.15 -16.19 0.61
C ASN A 11 2.39 -15.62 -0.59
N ARG A 12 3.02 -14.68 -1.31
CA ARG A 12 2.41 -13.93 -2.40
C ARG A 12 2.19 -14.75 -3.68
N LEU A 13 2.85 -15.90 -3.81
CA LEU A 13 2.70 -16.86 -4.92
C LEU A 13 2.68 -16.20 -6.31
N SER A 14 3.63 -15.30 -6.56
CA SER A 14 3.62 -14.46 -7.78
C SER A 14 3.62 -15.25 -9.08
N TYR A 15 4.23 -16.44 -9.08
CA TYR A 15 4.29 -17.36 -10.21
C TYR A 15 2.93 -18.03 -10.53
N LEU A 16 2.00 -18.11 -9.59
CA LEU A 16 0.66 -18.69 -9.77
C LEU A 16 -0.40 -17.67 -10.19
N ARG A 17 -0.08 -16.37 -10.15
CA ARG A 17 -1.02 -15.31 -10.55
C ARG A 17 -1.46 -15.40 -12.01
N SER A 18 -0.68 -16.08 -12.85
CA SER A 18 -1.01 -16.27 -14.27
C SER A 18 -1.85 -17.52 -14.56
N VAL A 19 -2.15 -18.34 -13.54
CA VAL A 19 -2.79 -19.65 -13.69
C VAL A 19 -4.28 -19.56 -13.30
N PRO A 20 -5.23 -19.53 -14.26
CA PRO A 20 -6.64 -19.30 -13.96
C PRO A 20 -7.30 -20.39 -13.14
N SER A 21 -6.93 -21.66 -13.36
CA SER A 21 -7.43 -22.81 -12.58
C SER A 21 -7.09 -22.68 -11.10
N PHE A 22 -5.85 -22.27 -10.80
CA PHE A 22 -5.40 -22.03 -9.44
C PHE A 22 -6.19 -20.89 -8.82
N LEU A 23 -6.28 -19.75 -9.49
CA LEU A 23 -7.01 -18.60 -8.99
C LEU A 23 -8.49 -18.89 -8.75
N ALA A 24 -9.16 -19.62 -9.65
CA ALA A 24 -10.55 -20.02 -9.47
C ALA A 24 -10.72 -20.93 -8.24
N SER A 25 -9.89 -21.98 -8.11
CA SER A 25 -9.93 -22.86 -6.93
C SER A 25 -9.64 -22.11 -5.61
N ALA A 26 -8.70 -21.15 -5.64
CA ALA A 26 -8.36 -20.31 -4.50
C ALA A 26 -9.47 -19.30 -4.15
N LEU A 27 -10.26 -18.86 -5.13
CA LEU A 27 -11.40 -17.97 -4.92
C LEU A 27 -12.59 -18.71 -4.30
N GLU A 28 -12.88 -19.91 -4.79
CA GLU A 28 -14.02 -20.74 -4.37
C GLU A 28 -13.76 -21.52 -3.07
N SER A 29 -12.49 -21.60 -2.66
CA SER A 29 -12.09 -22.32 -1.45
C SER A 29 -12.95 -21.91 -0.25
N PRO A 30 -13.49 -22.87 0.54
CA PRO A 30 -14.25 -22.55 1.76
C PRO A 30 -13.38 -21.84 2.81
N LYS A 31 -12.05 -21.95 2.69
CA LYS A 31 -11.08 -21.29 3.55
C LYS A 31 -10.71 -19.88 3.08
N ALA A 32 -11.10 -19.48 1.87
CA ALA A 32 -10.82 -18.15 1.34
C ALA A 32 -11.32 -17.05 2.29
N LYS A 33 -10.47 -16.04 2.47
CA LYS A 33 -10.71 -14.85 3.29
C LYS A 33 -10.71 -13.63 2.38
N PHE A 34 -11.81 -12.89 2.41
CA PHE A 34 -12.01 -11.70 1.60
C PHE A 34 -11.96 -10.45 2.46
N ILE A 35 -11.08 -9.53 2.12
CA ILE A 35 -10.99 -8.20 2.71
C ILE A 35 -11.80 -7.28 1.82
N ALA A 36 -13.00 -6.92 2.27
CA ALA A 36 -13.83 -5.95 1.58
C ALA A 36 -13.36 -4.53 1.91
N LEU A 37 -13.24 -3.69 0.90
CA LEU A 37 -12.93 -2.27 1.04
C LEU A 37 -14.06 -1.39 0.51
N ASP A 38 -14.48 -0.41 1.31
CA ASP A 38 -15.39 0.66 0.89
C ASP A 38 -14.63 1.99 0.90
N SER A 39 -14.45 2.60 -0.27
CA SER A 39 -13.64 3.80 -0.46
C SER A 39 -12.24 3.66 0.14
N LEU A 40 -11.60 2.51 -0.13
CA LEU A 40 -10.28 2.09 0.39
C LEU A 40 -10.23 1.80 1.90
N GLN A 41 -11.37 1.78 2.58
CA GLN A 41 -11.44 1.49 4.01
C GLN A 41 -11.80 0.02 4.23
N PRO A 42 -10.93 -0.77 4.88
CA PRO A 42 -11.21 -2.18 5.10
C PRO A 42 -12.35 -2.38 6.11
N LEU A 43 -13.07 -3.49 5.92
CA LEU A 43 -14.04 -3.99 6.88
C LEU A 43 -13.30 -4.52 8.12
N CYS A 44 -13.59 -3.94 9.28
CA CYS A 44 -12.95 -4.27 10.54
C CYS A 44 -14.02 -4.54 11.62
N LYS A 45 -13.60 -5.23 12.68
CA LYS A 45 -14.40 -5.43 13.90
C LYS A 45 -13.47 -5.38 15.10
N ASP A 46 -13.89 -4.67 16.15
CA ASP A 46 -13.15 -4.65 17.40
C ASP A 46 -13.41 -5.97 18.15
N ASP A 47 -12.36 -6.59 18.69
CA ASP A 47 -12.49 -7.78 19.52
C ASP A 47 -12.93 -7.44 20.96
N LYS A 48 -12.98 -8.44 21.83
CA LYS A 48 -13.47 -8.27 23.21
C LYS A 48 -12.60 -7.34 24.04
N ASP A 49 -11.32 -7.21 23.68
CA ASP A 49 -10.33 -6.37 24.37
C ASP A 49 -10.27 -4.96 23.74
N GLY A 50 -11.14 -4.67 22.78
CA GLY A 50 -11.17 -3.40 22.04
C GLY A 50 -10.05 -3.28 21.00
N VAL A 51 -9.34 -4.36 20.71
CA VAL A 51 -8.30 -4.39 19.68
C VAL A 51 -8.98 -4.53 18.33
N ARG A 52 -8.59 -3.65 17.40
CA ARG A 52 -9.16 -3.64 16.05
C ARG A 52 -8.59 -4.77 15.19
N ARG A 53 -9.47 -5.58 14.60
CA ARG A 53 -9.10 -6.70 13.71
C ARG A 53 -9.75 -6.55 12.35
N LEU A 54 -9.09 -7.05 11.30
CA LEU A 54 -9.71 -7.25 10.00
C LEU A 54 -10.88 -8.24 10.13
N HIS A 55 -12.01 -7.89 9.52
CA HIS A 55 -13.17 -8.76 9.46
C HIS A 55 -13.27 -9.37 8.05
N TYR A 56 -13.03 -10.67 7.97
CA TYR A 56 -12.97 -11.39 6.71
C TYR A 56 -14.34 -11.90 6.27
N LEU A 57 -14.71 -11.58 5.02
CA LEU A 57 -15.84 -12.21 4.36
C LEU A 57 -15.45 -13.57 3.77
N LYS A 58 -16.47 -14.36 3.41
CA LYS A 58 -16.35 -15.66 2.76
C LYS A 58 -16.87 -15.58 1.33
N TRP A 59 -16.55 -16.59 0.53
CA TRP A 59 -16.99 -16.69 -0.87
C TRP A 59 -18.49 -16.45 -1.03
N LYS A 60 -19.32 -17.06 -0.17
CA LYS A 60 -20.79 -16.88 -0.17
C LYS A 60 -21.25 -15.42 -0.07
N ASP A 61 -20.47 -14.55 0.56
CA ASP A 61 -20.83 -13.16 0.80
C ASP A 61 -20.58 -12.30 -0.45
N VAL A 62 -19.59 -12.68 -1.27
CA VAL A 62 -19.06 -11.88 -2.39
C VAL A 62 -19.29 -12.49 -3.78
N LYS A 63 -19.71 -13.76 -3.87
CA LYS A 63 -19.89 -14.48 -5.15
C LYS A 63 -20.77 -13.74 -6.17
N ASP A 64 -21.75 -12.98 -5.70
CA ASP A 64 -22.66 -12.22 -6.57
C ASP A 64 -21.97 -11.05 -7.31
N LEU A 65 -20.76 -10.65 -6.90
CA LEU A 65 -19.94 -9.65 -7.61
C LEU A 65 -19.05 -10.24 -8.70
N VAL A 66 -18.73 -11.52 -8.57
CA VAL A 66 -17.76 -12.23 -9.42
C VAL A 66 -18.49 -12.97 -10.54
N GLY A 67 -19.74 -13.35 -10.31
CA GLY A 67 -20.56 -14.13 -11.25
C GLY A 67 -20.54 -15.63 -10.94
N PRO A 68 -21.35 -16.42 -11.66
CA PRO A 68 -21.56 -17.83 -11.36
C PRO A 68 -20.37 -18.73 -11.72
N ASP A 69 -19.47 -18.32 -12.61
CA ASP A 69 -18.21 -19.03 -12.88
C ASP A 69 -16.98 -18.11 -12.69
N PRO A 70 -16.26 -18.27 -11.57
CA PRO A 70 -15.05 -17.52 -11.22
C PRO A 70 -13.91 -17.57 -12.22
N LYS A 71 -13.82 -18.65 -13.01
CA LYS A 71 -12.75 -18.78 -14.00
C LYS A 71 -12.81 -17.64 -15.01
N HIS A 72 -14.02 -17.16 -15.32
CA HIS A 72 -14.25 -16.07 -16.27
C HIS A 72 -13.68 -14.72 -15.83
N VAL A 73 -13.49 -14.51 -14.53
CA VAL A 73 -12.83 -13.29 -14.02
C VAL A 73 -11.33 -13.28 -14.33
N PHE A 74 -10.73 -14.45 -14.53
CA PHE A 74 -9.30 -14.61 -14.75
C PHE A 74 -8.93 -15.00 -16.19
N HIS A 75 -9.86 -15.58 -16.96
CA HIS A 75 -9.68 -15.84 -18.38
C HIS A 75 -9.78 -14.54 -19.19
N GLY A 76 -8.79 -14.30 -20.05
CA GLY A 76 -8.63 -13.04 -20.76
C GLY A 76 -9.58 -12.80 -21.95
N VAL A 77 -9.34 -11.67 -22.64
CA VAL A 77 -10.07 -11.23 -23.86
C VAL A 77 -9.78 -12.10 -25.09
N ASP A 78 -9.00 -13.16 -24.92
CA ASP A 78 -8.54 -14.05 -25.99
C ASP A 78 -9.72 -14.77 -26.67
N GLY A 79 -10.93 -14.60 -26.13
CA GLY A 79 -12.17 -14.65 -26.91
C GLY A 79 -12.66 -16.03 -27.28
N LYS A 80 -11.96 -17.08 -26.85
CA LYS A 80 -12.33 -18.47 -27.10
C LYS A 80 -13.32 -19.04 -26.08
N ASN A 81 -13.30 -18.50 -24.85
CA ASN A 81 -14.10 -19.03 -23.74
C ASN A 81 -15.38 -18.21 -23.58
N GLU A 82 -16.50 -18.90 -23.32
CA GLU A 82 -17.71 -18.25 -22.80
C GLU A 82 -17.38 -17.59 -21.45
N ALA A 83 -18.00 -16.46 -21.15
CA ALA A 83 -17.88 -15.78 -19.88
C ALA A 83 -19.26 -15.35 -19.37
N ASP A 84 -19.36 -15.14 -18.06
CA ASP A 84 -20.50 -14.47 -17.45
C ASP A 84 -20.33 -12.97 -17.61
N VAL A 85 -21.02 -12.41 -18.60
CA VAL A 85 -21.00 -10.98 -18.91
C VAL A 85 -22.18 -10.34 -18.18
N PRO A 86 -21.96 -9.34 -17.29
CA PRO A 86 -23.04 -8.57 -16.70
C PRO A 86 -24.03 -8.05 -17.75
N ASP A 87 -25.31 -8.22 -17.49
CA ASP A 87 -26.39 -7.64 -18.29
C ASP A 87 -26.42 -6.13 -18.04
N MET A 88 -25.99 -5.39 -19.06
CA MET A 88 -25.81 -3.94 -18.99
C MET A 88 -27.13 -3.17 -18.87
N ALA A 89 -28.26 -3.75 -19.32
CA ALA A 89 -29.59 -3.16 -19.10
C ALA A 89 -29.98 -3.12 -17.60
N VAL A 90 -29.32 -3.95 -16.80
CA VAL A 90 -29.55 -4.10 -15.36
C VAL A 90 -28.48 -3.39 -14.53
N LEU A 91 -27.32 -3.04 -15.10
CA LEU A 91 -26.27 -2.26 -14.40
C LEU A 91 -26.70 -0.83 -14.02
N GLY A 92 -27.78 -0.31 -14.62
CA GLY A 92 -28.48 0.90 -14.18
C GLY A 92 -29.51 0.69 -13.05
N LYS A 93 -29.83 -0.56 -12.71
CA LYS A 93 -30.73 -0.94 -11.60
C LYS A 93 -29.90 -1.56 -10.48
N PRO A 94 -29.68 -0.85 -9.36
CA PRO A 94 -28.64 -1.18 -8.36
C PRO A 94 -28.84 -2.50 -7.58
N GLN A 95 -29.83 -3.32 -7.91
CA GLN A 95 -30.34 -4.36 -7.01
C GLN A 95 -29.75 -5.75 -7.24
N GLN A 96 -29.33 -6.13 -8.45
CA GLN A 96 -28.69 -7.44 -8.74
C GLN A 96 -27.82 -7.34 -10.01
N MET A 97 -26.52 -7.72 -9.95
CA MET A 97 -25.79 -8.02 -11.20
C MET A 97 -26.46 -9.26 -11.81
N GLN A 98 -27.15 -9.09 -12.92
CA GLN A 98 -27.56 -10.21 -13.76
C GLN A 98 -26.41 -10.53 -14.70
N PHE A 99 -26.19 -11.81 -14.99
CA PHE A 99 -25.14 -12.25 -15.90
C PHE A 99 -25.78 -13.02 -17.06
N ARG A 100 -25.31 -12.78 -18.27
CA ARG A 100 -25.60 -13.61 -19.44
C ARG A 100 -24.33 -14.33 -19.88
N LYS A 101 -24.48 -15.54 -20.41
CA LYS A 101 -23.37 -16.23 -21.07
C LYS A 101 -23.10 -15.55 -22.41
N ALA A 102 -21.86 -15.11 -22.61
CA ALA A 102 -21.38 -14.60 -23.88
C ALA A 102 -19.87 -14.82 -24.00
N LYS A 103 -19.37 -15.10 -25.20
CA LYS A 103 -17.92 -15.11 -25.43
C LYS A 103 -17.42 -13.67 -25.46
N VAL A 104 -16.48 -13.34 -24.56
CA VAL A 104 -15.90 -11.99 -24.47
C VAL A 104 -15.29 -11.54 -25.81
N GLY A 105 -14.80 -12.47 -26.63
CA GLY A 105 -14.27 -12.19 -27.96
C GLY A 105 -15.31 -11.67 -28.94
N GLU A 106 -16.54 -12.18 -28.83
CA GLU A 106 -17.68 -11.88 -29.72
C GLU A 106 -18.47 -10.64 -29.27
N LEU A 107 -18.21 -10.11 -28.07
CA LEU A 107 -18.75 -8.83 -27.63
C LEU A 107 -18.32 -7.70 -28.59
N SER A 108 -19.23 -6.79 -28.89
CA SER A 108 -18.87 -5.50 -29.49
C SER A 108 -17.90 -4.77 -28.58
N THR A 109 -17.13 -3.83 -29.14
CA THR A 109 -16.17 -3.08 -28.34
C THR A 109 -16.85 -2.16 -27.34
N ALA A 110 -18.03 -1.62 -27.64
CA ALA A 110 -18.83 -0.89 -26.66
C ALA A 110 -19.15 -1.78 -25.45
N GLU A 111 -19.61 -3.01 -25.69
CA GLU A 111 -19.86 -4.00 -24.62
C GLU A 111 -18.58 -4.40 -23.88
N LYS A 112 -17.44 -4.56 -24.57
CA LYS A 112 -16.13 -4.82 -23.93
C LYS A 112 -15.71 -3.66 -23.04
N ARG A 113 -15.83 -2.43 -23.53
CA ARG A 113 -15.48 -1.20 -22.79
C ARG A 113 -16.31 -1.12 -21.50
N GLU A 114 -17.63 -1.28 -21.62
CA GLU A 114 -18.53 -1.29 -20.48
C GLU A 114 -18.25 -2.46 -19.51
N TYR A 115 -18.05 -3.67 -20.03
CA TYR A 115 -17.71 -4.85 -19.23
C TYR A 115 -16.49 -4.60 -18.35
N PHE A 116 -15.34 -4.22 -18.94
CA PHE A 116 -14.10 -4.07 -18.19
C PHE A 116 -14.11 -2.87 -17.23
N LEU A 117 -14.87 -1.81 -17.53
CA LEU A 117 -14.98 -0.64 -16.66
C LEU A 117 -15.85 -0.89 -15.43
N ASN A 118 -16.80 -1.83 -15.50
CA ASN A 118 -17.75 -2.12 -14.43
C ASN A 118 -17.37 -3.34 -13.56
N GLN A 119 -16.32 -4.08 -13.92
CA GLN A 119 -15.79 -5.15 -13.06
C GLN A 119 -15.29 -4.58 -11.71
N PRO A 120 -15.63 -5.20 -10.57
CA PRO A 120 -15.06 -4.83 -9.28
C PRO A 120 -13.54 -5.06 -9.29
N ALA A 121 -12.80 -4.24 -8.54
CA ALA A 121 -11.41 -4.55 -8.30
C ALA A 121 -11.34 -5.79 -7.37
N LEU A 122 -10.89 -6.91 -7.92
CA LEU A 122 -10.63 -8.17 -7.20
C LEU A 122 -9.15 -8.50 -7.32
N VAL A 123 -8.49 -8.72 -6.18
CA VAL A 123 -7.04 -8.92 -6.10
C VAL A 123 -6.71 -10.14 -5.26
N PHE A 124 -5.88 -11.04 -5.78
CA PHE A 124 -5.31 -12.14 -5.01
C PHE A 124 -4.08 -11.64 -4.24
N LEU A 125 -4.08 -11.76 -2.92
CA LEU A 125 -2.99 -11.27 -2.08
C LEU A 125 -1.94 -12.35 -1.82
N GLY A 126 -2.38 -13.60 -1.70
CA GLY A 126 -1.51 -14.74 -1.42
C GLY A 126 -2.21 -15.81 -0.60
N VAL A 127 -1.42 -16.68 -0.02
CA VAL A 127 -1.87 -17.79 0.83
C VAL A 127 -1.16 -17.73 2.18
N ASP A 128 -1.92 -17.91 3.27
CA ASP A 128 -1.34 -18.16 4.60
C ASP A 128 -1.12 -19.67 4.77
N GLU A 129 0.14 -20.07 4.82
CA GLU A 129 0.57 -21.47 4.89
C GLU A 129 0.78 -21.96 6.33
N ARG A 130 0.59 -21.11 7.35
CA ARG A 130 0.92 -21.48 8.73
C ARG A 130 0.06 -22.63 9.26
N SER A 131 -1.17 -22.75 8.77
CA SER A 131 -2.07 -23.87 9.08
C SER A 131 -1.85 -25.10 8.18
N ALA A 132 -0.96 -25.03 7.19
CA ALA A 132 -0.68 -26.15 6.30
C ALA A 132 0.28 -27.14 6.96
N PRO A 133 0.14 -28.46 6.70
CA PRO A 133 1.15 -29.45 7.09
C PRO A 133 2.53 -29.08 6.54
N GLU A 134 3.62 -29.44 7.22
CA GLU A 134 4.99 -29.08 6.76
C GLU A 134 5.31 -29.64 5.37
N SER A 135 4.81 -30.84 5.04
CA SER A 135 4.92 -31.46 3.71
C SER A 135 4.12 -30.73 2.61
N ALA A 136 3.30 -29.77 3.00
CA ALA A 136 2.39 -28.99 2.17
C ALA A 136 2.76 -27.49 2.15
N LYS A 137 3.79 -27.09 2.89
CA LYS A 137 4.39 -25.75 2.86
C LYS A 137 5.41 -25.63 1.74
N SER A 138 5.68 -24.39 1.35
CA SER A 138 6.46 -24.00 0.18
C SER A 138 7.80 -24.72 -0.01
N LEU A 139 7.79 -25.73 -0.88
CA LEU A 139 8.83 -25.96 -1.88
C LEU A 139 8.09 -26.17 -3.21
N PRO A 140 8.42 -25.46 -4.31
CA PRO A 140 7.81 -25.74 -5.60
C PRO A 140 8.27 -27.14 -6.06
N VAL A 141 7.41 -28.14 -5.90
CA VAL A 141 7.69 -29.54 -6.28
C VAL A 141 7.71 -29.67 -7.81
N SER A 142 7.01 -28.77 -8.53
CA SER A 142 6.92 -28.72 -9.99
C SER A 142 6.49 -27.34 -10.50
N LYS A 143 6.83 -27.01 -11.76
CA LYS A 143 6.29 -25.83 -12.44
C LYS A 143 4.77 -25.98 -12.57
N PRO A 144 3.97 -24.95 -12.20
CA PRO A 144 2.53 -25.02 -12.40
C PRO A 144 2.20 -25.07 -13.88
N ASP A 145 1.17 -25.85 -14.20
CA ASP A 145 0.54 -25.91 -15.52
C ASP A 145 -0.85 -25.24 -15.50
N GLU A 146 -1.54 -25.25 -16.63
CA GLU A 146 -2.86 -24.62 -16.79
C GLU A 146 -3.99 -25.30 -16.00
N ASN A 147 -3.75 -26.49 -15.44
CA ASN A 147 -4.72 -27.25 -14.65
C ASN A 147 -4.42 -27.24 -13.15
N SER A 148 -3.30 -26.63 -12.76
CA SER A 148 -2.86 -26.56 -11.36
C SER A 148 -3.90 -25.82 -10.51
N THR A 149 -4.32 -26.42 -9.39
CA THR A 149 -5.30 -25.89 -8.43
C THR A 149 -4.67 -25.69 -7.06
N LEU A 150 -5.37 -25.04 -6.13
CA LEU A 150 -4.93 -24.88 -4.74
C LEU A 150 -4.71 -26.24 -4.03
N GLU A 151 -5.45 -27.28 -4.40
CA GLU A 151 -5.37 -28.63 -3.82
C GLU A 151 -4.38 -29.53 -4.55
N THR A 152 -4.00 -29.20 -5.79
CA THR A 152 -3.10 -30.04 -6.62
C THR A 152 -1.70 -29.44 -6.76
N HIS A 153 -1.53 -28.15 -6.45
CA HIS A 153 -0.25 -27.46 -6.48
C HIS A 153 0.11 -26.96 -5.07
N SER A 154 1.30 -27.34 -4.60
CA SER A 154 1.87 -26.86 -3.33
C SER A 154 2.45 -25.45 -3.52
N PRO A 155 2.16 -24.49 -2.63
CA PRO A 155 1.72 -24.70 -1.25
C PRO A 155 0.21 -24.66 -1.04
N HIS A 156 -0.25 -25.46 -0.08
CA HIS A 156 -1.61 -25.40 0.45
C HIS A 156 -1.71 -24.32 1.53
N GLY A 157 -2.90 -23.73 1.70
CA GLY A 157 -3.17 -22.81 2.81
C GLY A 157 -4.48 -22.04 2.64
N ASP A 158 -4.66 -21.01 3.45
CA ASP A 158 -5.85 -20.15 3.40
C ASP A 158 -5.64 -19.02 2.37
N PRO A 159 -6.42 -18.95 1.27
CA PRO A 159 -6.29 -17.88 0.29
C PRO A 159 -6.81 -16.54 0.82
N PHE A 160 -6.08 -15.46 0.52
CA PHE A 160 -6.48 -14.09 0.84
C PHE A 160 -6.76 -13.29 -0.42
N TRP A 161 -7.89 -12.59 -0.41
CA TRP A 161 -8.37 -11.75 -1.50
C TRP A 161 -8.74 -10.36 -0.97
N ALA A 162 -8.50 -9.33 -1.77
CA ALA A 162 -9.06 -7.99 -1.57
C ALA A 162 -10.14 -7.72 -2.63
N ILE A 163 -11.23 -7.09 -2.22
CA ILE A 163 -12.34 -6.74 -3.12
C ILE A 163 -12.88 -5.34 -2.82
N ASP A 164 -13.04 -4.53 -3.87
CA ASP A 164 -13.72 -3.24 -3.80
C ASP A 164 -15.24 -3.42 -3.82
N VAL A 165 -15.91 -2.93 -2.77
CA VAL A 165 -17.37 -2.95 -2.65
C VAL A 165 -17.99 -1.54 -2.74
N THR A 166 -17.18 -0.52 -3.06
CA THR A 166 -17.56 0.90 -2.96
C THR A 166 -18.85 1.23 -3.71
N THR A 167 -18.96 0.78 -4.97
CA THR A 167 -20.09 1.08 -5.86
C THR A 167 -21.31 0.19 -5.61
N PHE A 168 -21.19 -0.87 -4.80
CA PHE A 168 -22.21 -1.91 -4.63
C PHE A 168 -23.07 -1.71 -3.38
N LYS A 169 -23.93 -0.67 -3.39
CA LYS A 169 -24.74 -0.26 -2.23
C LYS A 169 -25.56 -1.38 -1.57
N HIS A 170 -26.21 -2.23 -2.37
CA HIS A 170 -27.04 -3.32 -1.85
C HIS A 170 -26.20 -4.42 -1.19
N LEU A 171 -25.08 -4.78 -1.80
CA LEU A 171 -24.13 -5.72 -1.21
C LEU A 171 -23.59 -5.17 0.11
N LYS A 172 -23.16 -3.91 0.14
CA LYS A 172 -22.69 -3.27 1.39
C LYS A 172 -23.76 -3.37 2.48
N LYS A 173 -25.02 -3.06 2.17
CA LYS A 173 -26.13 -3.18 3.12
C LYS A 173 -26.30 -4.62 3.63
N ARG A 174 -26.21 -5.63 2.74
CA ARG A 174 -26.25 -7.04 3.13
C ARG A 174 -25.08 -7.42 4.03
N ILE A 175 -23.85 -7.05 3.66
CA ILE A 175 -22.66 -7.29 4.48
C ILE A 175 -22.83 -6.69 5.87
N MET A 176 -23.29 -5.43 5.98
CA MET A 176 -23.51 -4.79 7.28
C MET A 176 -24.60 -5.49 8.12
N LEU A 177 -25.61 -6.08 7.48
CA LEU A 177 -26.69 -6.80 8.15
C LEU A 177 -26.22 -8.18 8.65
N ASP A 178 -25.56 -8.94 7.77
CA ASP A 178 -25.15 -10.33 8.03
C ASP A 178 -23.93 -10.41 8.97
N HIS A 179 -23.08 -9.37 8.97
CA HIS A 179 -21.84 -9.29 9.74
C HIS A 179 -21.93 -8.24 10.85
N GLY A 180 -22.95 -8.38 11.71
CA GLY A 180 -23.22 -7.46 12.81
C GLY A 180 -21.99 -7.08 13.64
N GLY A 181 -21.81 -5.78 13.86
CA GLY A 181 -20.68 -5.20 14.60
C GLY A 181 -19.44 -4.89 13.74
N ALA A 182 -19.36 -5.38 12.50
CA ALA A 182 -18.31 -4.97 11.58
C ALA A 182 -18.61 -3.57 10.99
N LYS A 183 -17.56 -2.80 10.72
CA LYS A 183 -17.63 -1.45 10.13
C LYS A 183 -16.49 -1.24 9.14
N PHE A 184 -16.73 -0.49 8.07
CA PHE A 184 -15.63 0.01 7.23
C PHE A 184 -14.92 1.13 7.99
N MET A 185 -13.61 1.00 8.17
CA MET A 185 -12.86 1.88 9.06
C MET A 185 -11.64 2.49 8.40
N GLU A 186 -11.38 3.74 8.76
CA GLU A 186 -10.23 4.47 8.23
C GLU A 186 -8.92 3.81 8.68
N LEU A 187 -8.10 3.36 7.71
CA LEU A 187 -6.93 2.51 7.99
C LEU A 187 -5.82 3.24 8.76
N ARG A 188 -5.59 4.53 8.53
CA ARG A 188 -4.51 5.29 9.18
C ARG A 188 -4.75 5.48 10.67
N SER A 189 -5.93 5.96 11.02
CA SER A 189 -6.38 6.13 12.40
C SER A 189 -6.69 4.78 13.07
N GLY A 190 -7.19 3.80 12.31
CA GLY A 190 -7.51 2.47 12.82
C GLY A 190 -6.30 1.53 12.99
N ALA A 191 -5.18 1.84 12.34
CA ALA A 191 -3.97 1.03 12.42
C ALA A 191 -3.30 1.06 13.80
N GLN A 192 -3.43 2.12 14.59
CA GLN A 192 -2.68 2.22 15.86
C GLN A 192 -2.92 1.05 16.81
N THR A 193 -4.10 0.42 16.75
CA THR A 193 -4.47 -0.74 17.57
C THR A 193 -4.48 -2.05 16.80
N MET A 194 -4.30 -2.05 15.47
CA MET A 194 -4.39 -3.27 14.68
C MET A 194 -3.07 -4.06 14.78
N PRO A 195 -3.11 -5.39 14.97
CA PRO A 195 -1.90 -6.21 14.97
C PRO A 195 -1.12 -6.06 13.67
N ASN A 196 0.21 -6.04 13.75
CA ASN A 196 1.07 -5.75 12.60
C ASN A 196 0.85 -6.69 11.40
N GLU A 197 0.64 -7.99 11.66
CA GLU A 197 0.36 -8.96 10.58
C GLU A 197 -0.89 -8.56 9.78
N GLU A 198 -2.00 -8.26 10.46
CA GLU A 198 -3.25 -7.85 9.81
C GLU A 198 -3.10 -6.49 9.13
N ALA A 199 -2.36 -5.58 9.74
CA ALA A 199 -2.06 -4.28 9.17
C ALA A 199 -1.28 -4.40 7.85
N SER A 200 -0.29 -5.29 7.80
CA SER A 200 0.50 -5.53 6.59
C SER A 200 -0.34 -6.09 5.44
N ILE A 201 -1.30 -6.97 5.75
CA ILE A 201 -2.26 -7.49 4.77
C ILE A 201 -3.22 -6.37 4.32
N ALA A 202 -3.72 -5.55 5.25
CA ALA A 202 -4.57 -4.41 4.94
C ALA A 202 -3.86 -3.37 4.06
N ALA A 203 -2.56 -3.13 4.30
CA ALA A 203 -1.74 -2.24 3.50
C ALA A 203 -1.61 -2.76 2.06
N GLU A 204 -1.29 -4.05 1.88
CA GLU A 204 -1.24 -4.69 0.57
C GLU A 204 -2.58 -4.61 -0.17
N ALA A 205 -3.68 -4.97 0.52
CA ALA A 205 -5.04 -4.91 -0.01
C ALA A 205 -5.41 -3.48 -0.45
N ARG A 206 -5.16 -2.49 0.40
CA ARG A 206 -5.49 -1.09 0.14
C ARG A 206 -4.71 -0.56 -1.07
N SER A 207 -3.38 -0.72 -1.09
CA SER A 207 -2.53 -0.24 -2.19
C SER A 207 -2.94 -0.84 -3.53
N LEU A 208 -3.23 -2.15 -3.57
CA LEU A 208 -3.60 -2.82 -4.81
C LEU A 208 -5.01 -2.44 -5.26
N ILE A 209 -5.99 -2.33 -4.35
CA ILE A 209 -7.32 -1.86 -4.70
C ILE A 209 -7.29 -0.40 -5.17
N ASP A 210 -6.51 0.47 -4.53
CA ASP A 210 -6.35 1.86 -4.95
C ASP A 210 -5.78 1.95 -6.38
N TRP A 211 -4.69 1.22 -6.65
CA TRP A 211 -4.12 1.17 -8.00
C TRP A 211 -5.13 0.63 -9.03
N ASN A 212 -5.82 -0.48 -8.71
CA ASN A 212 -6.79 -1.10 -9.60
C ASN A 212 -8.02 -0.20 -9.86
N THR A 213 -8.45 0.59 -8.89
CA THR A 213 -9.63 1.45 -9.05
C THR A 213 -9.31 2.74 -9.80
N ARG A 214 -8.09 3.30 -9.66
CA ARG A 214 -7.64 4.51 -10.37
C ARG A 214 -7.14 4.25 -11.79
N ASN A 215 -6.51 3.10 -12.04
CA ASN A 215 -5.91 2.78 -13.33
C ASN A 215 -6.87 1.94 -14.19
N ARG A 216 -7.92 2.58 -14.71
CA ARG A 216 -8.94 1.93 -15.57
C ARG A 216 -8.77 2.20 -17.06
N PHE A 217 -7.86 3.10 -17.44
CA PHE A 217 -7.56 3.46 -18.82
C PHE A 217 -6.06 3.36 -19.11
N CYS A 218 -5.72 3.05 -20.37
CA CYS A 218 -4.36 2.78 -20.81
C CYS A 218 -3.59 4.11 -20.93
N PRO A 219 -2.49 4.31 -20.21
CA PRO A 219 -1.72 5.56 -20.33
C PRO A 219 -1.19 5.81 -21.75
N ALA A 220 -0.98 4.76 -22.55
CA ALA A 220 -0.44 4.89 -23.90
C ALA A 220 -1.48 5.21 -24.98
N CYS A 221 -2.77 4.94 -24.76
CA CYS A 221 -3.80 5.13 -25.80
C CYS A 221 -5.22 5.44 -25.29
N ALA A 222 -5.39 5.70 -24.00
CA ALA A 222 -6.64 6.02 -23.32
C ALA A 222 -7.78 4.97 -23.39
N ARG A 223 -7.61 3.83 -24.06
CA ARG A 223 -8.60 2.74 -24.05
C ARG A 223 -8.75 2.10 -22.66
N PRO A 224 -9.92 1.53 -22.33
CA PRO A 224 -10.08 0.75 -21.11
C PRO A 224 -9.06 -0.38 -20.98
N ILE A 225 -8.65 -0.66 -19.74
CA ILE A 225 -7.71 -1.73 -19.43
C ILE A 225 -8.36 -2.75 -18.50
N ARG A 226 -8.11 -4.02 -18.78
CA ARG A 226 -8.56 -5.11 -17.93
C ARG A 226 -7.54 -5.43 -16.84
N SER A 227 -8.04 -5.93 -15.72
CA SER A 227 -7.20 -6.61 -14.73
C SER A 227 -6.72 -7.96 -15.28
N VAL A 228 -5.46 -8.28 -15.05
CA VAL A 228 -4.83 -9.58 -15.28
C VAL A 228 -3.95 -9.92 -14.09
N TRP A 229 -3.56 -11.19 -13.99
CA TRP A 229 -2.77 -11.70 -12.88
C TRP A 229 -3.43 -11.44 -11.52
N ALA A 230 -4.74 -11.62 -11.46
CA ALA A 230 -5.58 -11.36 -10.29
C ALA A 230 -5.27 -10.01 -9.61
N GLY A 231 -5.30 -8.91 -10.39
CA GLY A 231 -5.10 -7.56 -9.87
C GLY A 231 -3.66 -7.05 -9.84
N TRP A 232 -2.69 -7.86 -10.28
CA TRP A 232 -1.25 -7.49 -10.27
C TRP A 232 -0.71 -6.99 -11.60
N LYS A 233 -1.54 -6.96 -12.64
CA LYS A 233 -1.17 -6.37 -13.91
C LYS A 233 -2.42 -5.83 -14.62
N ARG A 234 -2.25 -4.77 -15.41
CA ARG A 234 -3.28 -4.19 -16.25
C ARG A 234 -2.91 -4.35 -17.72
N SER A 235 -3.88 -4.72 -18.53
CA SER A 235 -3.67 -5.00 -19.95
C SER A 235 -4.66 -4.20 -20.80
N CYS A 236 -4.15 -3.43 -21.76
CA CYS A 236 -4.98 -2.72 -22.73
C CYS A 236 -5.79 -3.71 -23.56
N ILE A 237 -7.09 -3.42 -23.74
CA ILE A 237 -7.92 -4.20 -24.67
C ILE A 237 -7.45 -3.99 -26.13
N PRO A 238 -7.69 -4.96 -27.04
CA PRO A 238 -7.48 -4.75 -28.47
C PRO A 238 -8.30 -3.57 -29.00
N GLY A 239 -7.83 -2.95 -30.08
CA GLY A 239 -8.59 -1.93 -30.78
C GLY A 239 -9.71 -2.47 -31.64
N GLU A 240 -10.58 -1.57 -32.05
CA GLU A 240 -11.60 -1.86 -33.06
C GLU A 240 -10.94 -2.36 -34.35
N PRO A 241 -11.38 -3.50 -34.91
CA PRO A 241 -11.04 -3.86 -36.27
C PRO A 241 -11.71 -2.89 -37.25
N ALA A 242 -11.22 -2.85 -38.49
CA ALA A 242 -11.89 -2.07 -39.54
C ALA A 242 -13.33 -2.59 -39.73
N SER A 243 -14.25 -1.65 -39.97
CA SER A 243 -15.66 -1.94 -40.30
C SER A 243 -16.11 -1.02 -41.44
N ASP A 244 -17.30 -1.26 -42.01
CA ASP A 244 -17.76 -0.56 -43.21
C ASP A 244 -17.70 0.98 -43.05
N GLY A 245 -16.70 1.60 -43.69
CA GLY A 245 -16.46 3.04 -43.68
C GLY A 245 -15.59 3.58 -42.53
N ALA A 246 -15.09 2.73 -41.61
CA ALA A 246 -14.24 3.13 -40.49
C ALA A 246 -12.90 2.37 -40.48
N GLU A 247 -11.80 3.12 -40.34
CA GLU A 247 -10.46 2.54 -40.20
C GLU A 247 -10.29 1.79 -38.88
N ALA A 248 -9.44 0.76 -38.88
CA ALA A 248 -9.09 0.04 -37.66
C ALA A 248 -8.35 0.96 -36.68
N GLU A 249 -8.65 0.83 -35.38
CA GLU A 249 -7.88 1.54 -34.37
C GLU A 249 -6.43 1.02 -34.33
N PRO A 250 -5.43 1.91 -34.17
CA PRO A 250 -4.03 1.50 -34.14
C PRO A 250 -3.72 0.57 -32.96
N ALA A 251 -2.80 -0.36 -33.21
CA ALA A 251 -2.30 -1.26 -32.18
C ALA A 251 -1.61 -0.46 -31.05
N CYS A 252 -1.96 -0.76 -29.79
CA CYS A 252 -1.33 -0.10 -28.65
C CYS A 252 0.10 -0.60 -28.44
N ILE A 253 1.05 0.33 -28.24
CA ILE A 253 2.43 0.00 -27.85
C ILE A 253 2.48 -0.83 -26.56
N SER A 254 1.53 -0.62 -25.63
CA SER A 254 1.49 -1.31 -24.34
C SER A 254 1.19 -2.80 -24.45
N ARG A 255 0.76 -3.28 -25.64
CA ARG A 255 0.50 -4.69 -25.90
C ARG A 255 1.73 -5.44 -26.40
N LYS A 256 2.86 -4.74 -26.62
CA LYS A 256 4.14 -5.30 -27.04
C LYS A 256 5.20 -4.98 -25.98
N GLY A 257 5.87 -6.00 -25.46
CA GLY A 257 6.91 -5.83 -24.44
C GLY A 257 6.36 -5.57 -23.03
N VAL A 258 7.25 -5.11 -22.15
CA VAL A 258 6.98 -4.85 -20.73
C VAL A 258 6.98 -3.34 -20.50
N HIS A 259 5.92 -2.83 -19.87
CA HIS A 259 5.75 -1.41 -19.59
C HIS A 259 5.42 -1.24 -18.10
N ASN A 260 6.08 -0.31 -17.41
CA ASN A 260 5.95 -0.12 -15.96
C ASN A 260 4.50 0.17 -15.53
N PHE A 261 3.76 0.99 -16.28
CA PHE A 261 2.38 1.37 -15.99
C PHE A 261 1.39 0.20 -16.09
N ALA A 262 1.81 -0.94 -16.63
CA ALA A 262 1.03 -2.18 -16.59
C ALA A 262 1.07 -2.84 -15.20
N TYR A 263 1.91 -2.39 -14.28
CA TYR A 263 2.12 -3.00 -12.96
C TYR A 263 1.78 -2.02 -11.82
N PRO A 264 1.43 -2.52 -10.62
CA PRO A 264 1.20 -1.70 -9.45
C PRO A 264 2.36 -0.74 -9.17
N ARG A 265 2.02 0.52 -8.89
CA ARG A 265 2.98 1.57 -8.57
C ARG A 265 3.33 1.54 -7.08
N THR A 266 4.62 1.69 -6.78
CA THR A 266 5.15 1.91 -5.44
C THR A 266 6.06 3.13 -5.52
N ASP A 267 5.69 4.20 -4.84
CA ASP A 267 6.45 5.45 -4.84
C ASP A 267 7.53 5.41 -3.75
N PRO A 268 8.82 5.46 -4.11
CA PRO A 268 9.90 5.46 -3.12
C PRO A 268 10.00 6.84 -2.45
N VAL A 269 10.08 6.84 -1.12
CA VAL A 269 10.16 8.06 -0.29
C VAL A 269 11.28 7.88 0.72
N VAL A 270 12.24 8.80 0.80
CA VAL A 270 13.21 8.83 1.89
C VAL A 270 12.60 9.51 3.10
N ILE A 271 12.93 9.01 4.29
CA ILE A 271 12.60 9.67 5.56
C ILE A 271 13.79 9.53 6.49
N MET A 272 14.31 10.65 6.98
CA MET A 272 15.67 10.69 7.52
C MET A 272 15.76 11.29 8.92
N ALA A 273 16.51 10.60 9.78
CA ALA A 273 17.04 11.18 11.01
C ALA A 273 18.28 12.01 10.68
N VAL A 274 18.14 13.34 10.69
CA VAL A 274 19.23 14.29 10.44
C VAL A 274 19.92 14.64 11.74
N LEU A 275 21.20 14.32 11.85
CA LEU A 275 21.99 14.45 13.08
C LEU A 275 22.95 15.63 12.97
N SER A 276 23.21 16.29 14.10
CA SER A 276 24.32 17.26 14.21
C SER A 276 25.69 16.56 13.99
N PRO A 277 26.78 17.32 13.69
CA PRO A 277 28.11 16.75 13.51
C PRO A 277 28.60 15.89 14.68
N ASP A 278 28.27 16.29 15.91
CA ASP A 278 28.57 15.54 17.14
C ASP A 278 27.59 14.39 17.44
N ARG A 279 26.51 14.28 16.66
CA ARG A 279 25.42 13.28 16.77
C ARG A 279 24.64 13.33 18.08
N GLU A 280 24.73 14.44 18.83
CA GLU A 280 24.01 14.65 20.10
C GLU A 280 22.67 15.37 19.94
N ARG A 281 22.38 15.87 18.73
CA ARG A 281 21.08 16.45 18.38
C ARG A 281 20.51 15.84 17.12
N ILE A 282 19.17 15.89 17.01
CA ILE A 282 18.42 15.49 15.83
C ILE A 282 17.55 16.65 15.33
N LEU A 283 17.60 16.95 14.04
CA LEU A 283 16.71 17.91 13.40
C LEU A 283 15.35 17.26 13.17
N LEU A 284 14.28 17.94 13.57
CA LEU A 284 12.90 17.56 13.25
C LEU A 284 12.15 18.77 12.70
N GLY A 285 11.25 18.52 11.75
CA GLY A 285 10.45 19.54 11.09
C GLY A 285 8.95 19.37 11.31
N ARG A 286 8.18 20.43 11.03
CA ARG A 286 6.71 20.42 11.03
C ARG A 286 6.15 21.25 9.89
N GLN A 287 5.03 20.80 9.33
CA GLN A 287 4.25 21.59 8.38
C GLN A 287 3.18 22.42 9.09
N ARG A 288 2.75 23.51 8.45
CA ARG A 288 1.73 24.44 8.98
C ARG A 288 0.38 23.77 9.29
N THR A 289 0.00 22.76 8.52
CA THR A 289 -1.28 22.04 8.66
C THR A 289 -1.29 21.07 9.84
N TRP A 290 -0.12 20.74 10.40
CA TRP A 290 0.01 19.74 11.46
C TRP A 290 -0.39 20.31 12.82
N PRO A 291 -0.88 19.46 13.76
CA PRO A 291 -1.17 19.88 15.13
C PRO A 291 0.02 20.60 15.76
N ALA A 292 -0.22 21.69 16.50
CA ALA A 292 0.85 22.47 17.12
C ALA A 292 1.80 21.59 17.95
N ARG A 293 3.10 21.87 17.86
CA ARG A 293 4.19 21.11 18.51
C ARG A 293 4.41 19.68 18.01
N PHE A 294 3.71 19.22 16.97
CA PHE A 294 3.99 17.94 16.33
C PHE A 294 5.15 18.07 15.35
N TYR A 295 6.27 17.39 15.62
CA TYR A 295 7.48 17.35 14.77
C TYR A 295 7.79 15.92 14.36
N SER A 296 8.33 15.75 13.15
CA SER A 296 8.69 14.47 12.54
C SER A 296 10.06 14.57 11.87
N CYS A 297 10.59 13.42 11.44
CA CYS A 297 11.68 13.41 10.46
C CYS A 297 11.24 14.10 9.17
N LEU A 298 12.20 14.74 8.50
CA LEU A 298 12.04 15.25 7.13
C LEU A 298 11.88 14.06 6.17
N ALA A 299 11.12 14.24 5.09
CA ALA A 299 10.83 13.15 4.16
C ALA A 299 10.35 13.68 2.81
N GLY A 300 10.82 13.05 1.73
CA GLY A 300 10.36 13.39 0.39
C GLY A 300 10.60 12.28 -0.63
N PHE A 301 10.03 12.48 -1.83
CA PHE A 301 10.06 11.48 -2.89
C PHE A 301 11.46 11.39 -3.49
N ILE A 302 11.87 10.18 -3.89
CA ILE A 302 13.08 10.01 -4.70
C ILE A 302 12.75 10.42 -6.14
N GLU A 303 13.58 11.28 -6.73
CA GLU A 303 13.41 11.67 -8.13
C GLU A 303 14.04 10.68 -9.12
N SER A 304 13.70 10.85 -10.40
CA SER A 304 14.21 9.97 -11.46
C SER A 304 15.71 10.15 -11.65
N GLY A 305 16.47 9.10 -11.39
CA GLY A 305 17.93 9.10 -11.52
C GLY A 305 18.69 9.32 -10.22
N GLU A 306 17.99 9.51 -9.09
CA GLU A 306 18.60 9.67 -7.78
C GLU A 306 18.82 8.34 -7.05
N SER A 307 19.92 8.26 -6.30
CA SER A 307 20.10 7.29 -5.22
C SER A 307 19.34 7.70 -3.95
N LEU A 308 19.24 6.79 -2.97
CA LEU A 308 18.69 7.12 -1.64
C LEU A 308 19.49 8.25 -0.98
N GLU A 309 20.81 8.21 -1.11
CA GLU A 309 21.72 9.16 -0.51
C GLU A 309 21.65 10.54 -1.18
N GLU A 310 21.41 10.59 -2.49
CA GLU A 310 21.19 11.84 -3.21
C GLU A 310 19.86 12.48 -2.80
N ALA A 311 18.78 11.70 -2.76
CA ALA A 311 17.48 12.17 -2.31
C ALA A 311 17.51 12.68 -0.85
N VAL A 312 18.19 11.98 0.07
CA VAL A 312 18.37 12.45 1.45
C VAL A 312 19.08 13.80 1.49
N ARG A 313 20.15 13.99 0.69
CA ARG A 313 20.88 15.27 0.67
C ARG A 313 20.04 16.39 0.08
N ARG A 314 19.34 16.13 -1.04
CA ARG A 314 18.48 17.11 -1.70
C ARG A 314 17.35 17.56 -0.78
N GLU A 315 16.56 16.62 -0.27
CA GLU A 315 15.39 16.92 0.57
C GLU A 315 15.78 17.71 1.84
N VAL A 316 16.87 17.34 2.50
CA VAL A 316 17.32 18.08 3.70
C VAL A 316 17.84 19.48 3.35
N TYR A 317 18.47 19.63 2.19
CA TYR A 317 18.91 20.94 1.72
C TYR A 317 17.72 21.84 1.32
N GLU A 318 16.74 21.29 0.62
CA GLU A 318 15.53 22.01 0.17
C GLU A 318 14.68 22.46 1.36
N GLU A 319 14.38 21.58 2.31
CA GLU A 319 13.45 21.90 3.41
C GLU A 319 14.10 22.64 4.59
N ALA A 320 15.41 22.48 4.79
CA ALA A 320 16.10 22.97 5.99
C ALA A 320 17.43 23.72 5.73
N GLY A 321 17.90 23.78 4.49
CA GLY A 321 19.16 24.43 4.13
C GLY A 321 20.42 23.75 4.67
N ILE A 322 20.31 22.51 5.15
CA ILE A 322 21.43 21.78 5.77
C ILE A 322 22.13 20.89 4.75
N VAL A 323 23.47 21.03 4.68
CA VAL A 323 24.32 20.14 3.89
C VAL A 323 24.62 18.87 4.67
N ILE A 324 24.30 17.72 4.06
CA ILE A 324 24.49 16.39 4.64
C ILE A 324 25.69 15.67 4.00
N GLY A 325 26.61 15.22 4.86
CA GLY A 325 27.78 14.43 4.48
C GLY A 325 27.46 12.94 4.40
N GLU A 326 27.68 12.23 5.51
CA GLU A 326 27.42 10.78 5.61
C GLU A 326 25.91 10.49 5.57
N VAL A 327 25.51 9.46 4.83
CA VAL A 327 24.14 8.95 4.77
C VAL A 327 24.18 7.43 4.97
N GLY A 328 23.24 6.91 5.76
CA GLY A 328 23.07 5.46 5.94
C GLY A 328 21.60 5.03 5.96
N TYR A 329 21.37 3.77 5.59
CA TYR A 329 20.05 3.12 5.62
C TYR A 329 19.81 2.45 6.98
N HIS A 330 18.55 2.49 7.44
CA HIS A 330 18.11 1.82 8.66
C HIS A 330 17.04 0.75 8.39
N SER A 331 15.91 1.10 7.79
CA SER A 331 14.83 0.13 7.55
C SER A 331 13.83 0.68 6.53
N SER A 332 12.87 -0.13 6.09
CA SER A 332 11.82 0.32 5.17
C SER A 332 10.43 -0.02 5.68
N GLN A 333 9.46 0.85 5.39
CA GLN A 333 8.08 0.71 5.84
C GLN A 333 7.12 0.94 4.67
N PRO A 334 6.26 -0.03 4.32
CA PRO A 334 5.14 0.22 3.41
C PRO A 334 4.21 1.29 3.98
N TRP A 335 3.81 2.24 3.15
CA TRP A 335 2.92 3.32 3.52
C TRP A 335 1.77 3.40 2.52
N PRO A 336 0.62 2.74 2.81
CA PRO A 336 -0.43 2.52 1.83
C PRO A 336 -1.34 3.74 1.68
N PHE A 337 -0.78 4.94 1.48
CA PHE A 337 -1.53 6.21 1.39
C PHE A 337 -0.89 7.19 0.38
N PRO A 338 -1.04 6.97 -0.94
CA PRO A 338 -1.78 5.87 -1.58
C PRO A 338 -0.98 4.56 -1.66
N SER A 339 0.30 4.62 -2.05
CA SER A 339 1.15 3.44 -2.25
C SER A 339 2.64 3.81 -2.26
N SER A 340 3.16 4.25 -1.12
CA SER A 340 4.58 4.60 -0.97
C SER A 340 5.36 3.51 -0.25
N LEU A 341 6.66 3.46 -0.47
CA LEU A 341 7.61 2.69 0.34
C LEU A 341 8.58 3.68 1.00
N MET A 342 8.45 3.84 2.30
CA MET A 342 9.31 4.71 3.09
C MET A 342 10.65 4.01 3.32
N PHE A 343 11.74 4.67 2.97
CA PHE A 343 13.11 4.27 3.25
C PHE A 343 13.62 5.11 4.42
N GLY A 344 13.66 4.50 5.60
CA GLY A 344 14.22 5.10 6.79
C GLY A 344 15.74 5.18 6.68
N CYS A 345 16.25 6.40 6.62
CA CYS A 345 17.66 6.73 6.52
C CYS A 345 18.10 7.58 7.71
N TRP A 346 19.39 7.83 7.80
CA TRP A 346 19.97 8.85 8.66
C TRP A 346 21.03 9.62 7.89
N GLY A 347 21.24 10.87 8.25
CA GLY A 347 22.24 11.75 7.67
C GLY A 347 22.97 12.54 8.74
N VAL A 348 24.24 12.86 8.51
CA VAL A 348 25.03 13.70 9.42
C VAL A 348 25.31 15.04 8.75
N ALA A 349 24.88 16.13 9.40
CA ALA A 349 25.18 17.48 8.96
C ALA A 349 26.69 17.73 8.99
N GLU A 350 27.21 18.43 7.99
CA GLU A 350 28.65 18.74 7.91
C GLU A 350 29.07 19.78 8.95
N SER A 351 28.22 20.77 9.22
CA SER A 351 28.56 21.90 10.11
C SER A 351 27.40 22.45 10.96
N ALA A 352 26.14 22.21 10.59
CA ALA A 352 24.99 22.73 11.32
C ALA A 352 24.85 22.09 12.71
N THR A 353 24.87 22.92 13.76
CA THR A 353 24.84 22.46 15.17
C THR A 353 23.68 23.05 15.96
N ALA A 354 23.03 24.11 15.47
CA ALA A 354 21.98 24.82 16.19
C ALA A 354 20.86 25.33 15.27
N ASP A 355 19.75 25.74 15.89
CA ASP A 355 18.54 26.20 15.20
C ASP A 355 18.79 27.39 14.25
N GLY A 356 19.79 28.23 14.56
CA GLY A 356 20.18 29.36 13.71
C GLY A 356 20.78 28.97 12.36
N ASP A 357 21.17 27.71 12.19
CA ASP A 357 21.69 27.17 10.92
C ASP A 357 20.56 26.70 9.99
N VAL A 358 19.32 26.60 10.49
CA VAL A 358 18.17 26.04 9.76
C VAL A 358 17.46 27.11 8.92
N ARG A 359 17.15 26.77 7.67
CA ARG A 359 16.47 27.63 6.69
C ARG A 359 15.24 26.94 6.12
N VAL A 360 14.05 27.35 6.56
CA VAL A 360 12.76 26.81 6.10
C VAL A 360 12.10 27.65 5.00
N ASP A 361 12.78 28.70 4.53
CA ASP A 361 12.26 29.65 3.53
C ASP A 361 12.62 29.28 2.08
N LEU A 362 13.34 28.19 1.86
CA LEU A 362 13.83 27.78 0.54
C LEU A 362 12.70 27.23 -0.35
N ASP A 363 11.90 26.28 0.15
CA ASP A 363 10.72 25.74 -0.54
C ASP A 363 9.37 26.15 0.11
N ASN A 364 9.41 26.60 1.38
CA ASN A 364 8.27 26.97 2.21
C ASN A 364 7.32 25.82 2.57
N GLU A 365 7.79 24.57 2.53
CA GLU A 365 6.99 23.41 2.95
C GLU A 365 6.87 23.31 4.49
N LEU A 366 7.95 23.63 5.20
CA LEU A 366 8.00 23.58 6.66
C LEU A 366 7.57 24.92 7.28
N GLU A 367 6.75 24.84 8.34
CA GLU A 367 6.45 25.99 9.20
C GLU A 367 7.60 26.25 10.18
N ASP A 368 8.23 25.18 10.67
CA ASP A 368 9.33 25.23 11.63
C ASP A 368 10.17 23.94 11.55
N ALA A 369 11.47 24.09 11.78
CA ALA A 369 12.44 23.00 11.89
C ALA A 369 13.57 23.39 12.83
N ARG A 370 13.95 22.49 13.73
CA ARG A 370 14.96 22.77 14.76
C ARG A 370 15.60 21.52 15.34
N PHE A 371 16.73 21.70 16.00
CA PHE A 371 17.47 20.61 16.63
C PHE A 371 16.91 20.30 18.03
N PHE A 372 16.73 19.01 18.31
CA PHE A 372 16.29 18.49 19.59
C PHE A 372 17.42 17.67 20.23
N THR A 373 17.62 17.84 21.54
CA THR A 373 18.60 17.05 22.28
C THR A 373 18.07 15.65 22.56
N ARG A 374 19.00 14.74 22.85
CA ARG A 374 18.67 13.37 23.25
C ARG A 374 17.75 13.32 24.46
N GLU A 375 17.97 14.19 25.45
CA GLU A 375 17.17 14.27 26.68
C GLU A 375 15.73 14.67 26.38
N GLN A 376 15.52 15.67 25.51
CA GLN A 376 14.19 16.12 25.11
C GLN A 376 13.41 15.00 24.42
N VAL A 377 14.07 14.24 23.54
CA VAL A 377 13.46 13.10 22.85
C VAL A 377 13.12 11.97 23.83
N LEU A 378 14.04 11.64 24.75
CA LEU A 378 13.81 10.60 25.76
C LEU A 378 12.68 10.97 26.73
N GLU A 379 12.52 12.25 27.07
CA GLU A 379 11.39 12.74 27.87
C GLU A 379 10.05 12.44 27.17
N VAL A 380 9.95 12.70 25.87
CA VAL A 380 8.75 12.42 25.07
C VAL A 380 8.48 10.91 25.00
N ILE A 381 9.50 10.10 24.71
CA ILE A 381 9.38 8.64 24.60
C ILE A 381 8.93 8.00 25.93
N ASN A 382 9.46 8.47 27.06
CA ASN A 382 9.15 7.93 28.38
C ASN A 382 7.86 8.50 28.98
N SER A 383 7.21 9.45 28.32
CA SER A 383 5.96 10.02 28.81
C SER A 383 4.84 8.98 28.77
N THR A 384 4.10 8.85 29.89
CA THR A 384 3.04 7.84 30.05
C THR A 384 1.73 8.21 29.35
N LYS A 385 1.68 9.35 28.67
CA LYS A 385 0.52 9.80 27.88
C LYS A 385 0.76 9.46 26.41
N PRO A 386 0.33 8.28 25.91
CA PRO A 386 0.43 7.99 24.50
C PRO A 386 -0.34 9.06 23.72
N MET A 387 0.31 9.67 22.74
CA MET A 387 -0.33 10.68 21.91
C MET A 387 -1.46 10.03 21.11
N GLN A 388 -2.70 10.46 21.38
CA GLN A 388 -3.87 10.12 20.57
C GLN A 388 -4.19 11.31 19.68
N LEU A 389 -3.88 11.20 18.40
CA LEU A 389 -4.39 12.14 17.41
C LEU A 389 -5.87 11.84 17.17
N SER A 390 -6.71 12.87 17.18
CA SER A 390 -8.10 12.74 16.76
C SER A 390 -8.16 12.36 15.26
N ARG A 391 -9.29 11.78 14.82
CA ARG A 391 -9.50 11.47 13.40
C ARG A 391 -9.31 12.70 12.49
N GLU A 392 -9.70 13.87 12.96
CA GLU A 392 -9.56 15.13 12.24
C GLU A 392 -8.10 15.56 12.13
N GLN A 393 -7.32 15.38 13.20
CA GLN A 393 -5.88 15.66 13.19
C GLN A 393 -5.13 14.70 12.25
N VAL A 394 -5.49 13.42 12.24
CA VAL A 394 -4.94 12.44 11.29
C VAL A 394 -5.29 12.83 9.84
N ALA A 395 -6.52 13.28 9.58
CA ALA A 395 -6.92 13.72 8.24
C ALA A 395 -6.16 14.96 7.75
N ARG A 396 -5.77 15.88 8.64
CA ARG A 396 -4.96 17.06 8.30
C ARG A 396 -3.51 16.71 7.93
N LEU A 397 -2.96 15.63 8.51
CA LEU A 397 -1.63 15.11 8.12
C LEU A 397 -1.64 14.56 6.68
N ASP A 398 -2.81 14.24 6.12
CA ASP A 398 -2.95 13.61 4.79
C ASP A 398 -3.13 14.62 3.66
N GLY A 399 -3.02 15.92 3.93
CA GLY A 399 -3.21 16.97 2.92
C GLY A 399 -4.62 17.01 2.31
N LYS A 400 -5.62 16.38 2.96
CA LYS A 400 -7.02 16.48 2.54
C LYS A 400 -7.56 17.86 2.91
N GLU A 401 -7.45 18.81 1.99
CA GLU A 401 -8.16 20.08 2.09
C GLU A 401 -9.68 19.83 2.11
N GLY A 402 -10.29 20.13 3.25
CA GLY A 402 -11.73 20.28 3.43
C GLY A 402 -11.99 21.68 3.97
N ALA A 403 -12.73 22.47 3.20
CA ALA A 403 -13.01 23.89 3.37
C ALA A 403 -13.36 24.35 4.80
N GLY A 404 -12.82 25.52 5.17
CA GLY A 404 -13.24 26.29 6.34
C GLY A 404 -12.09 26.74 7.24
N ALA A 405 -11.18 27.57 6.74
CA ALA A 405 -10.28 28.35 7.59
C ALA A 405 -10.86 29.76 7.75
N SER A 406 -11.55 30.02 8.86
CA SER A 406 -11.73 31.38 9.36
C SER A 406 -11.84 31.37 10.88
N GLU A 407 -10.95 32.16 11.49
CA GLU A 407 -11.00 32.76 12.83
C GLU A 407 -10.66 31.86 14.04
N GLY A 408 -9.58 32.24 14.72
CA GLY A 408 -9.09 31.63 15.96
C GLY A 408 -7.58 31.63 16.18
N VAL A 409 -6.79 32.17 15.24
CA VAL A 409 -5.31 32.02 15.23
C VAL A 409 -4.59 32.95 16.21
N GLU A 410 -5.22 34.03 16.70
CA GLU A 410 -4.53 35.02 17.55
C GLU A 410 -4.52 34.68 19.05
N GLU A 411 -5.56 34.07 19.62
CA GLU A 411 -5.60 33.78 21.06
C GLU A 411 -4.70 32.60 21.49
N ALA A 412 -4.20 31.79 20.55
CA ALA A 412 -3.32 30.66 20.84
C ALA A 412 -1.83 31.04 20.98
N LYS A 413 -1.42 32.24 20.51
CA LYS A 413 -0.01 32.65 20.48
C LYS A 413 0.53 33.09 21.85
N GLU A 414 -0.29 33.60 22.76
CA GLU A 414 0.17 34.07 24.07
C GLU A 414 0.27 32.99 25.15
N LYS A 415 -0.43 31.85 25.00
CA LYS A 415 -0.40 30.75 25.99
C LYS A 415 0.70 29.69 25.75
N ALA A 416 1.47 29.79 24.67
CA ALA A 416 2.46 28.77 24.29
C ALA A 416 3.86 28.96 24.92
N LYS A 417 4.08 30.03 25.69
CA LYS A 417 5.40 30.37 26.27
C LYS A 417 5.70 29.75 27.64
N SER A 418 4.84 28.89 28.18
CA SER A 418 5.10 28.15 29.43
C SER A 418 4.82 26.65 29.28
N GLU A 419 5.91 25.87 29.34
CA GLU A 419 6.00 24.43 29.63
C GLU A 419 5.23 23.43 28.73
N GLY A 420 6.00 22.60 28.01
CA GLY A 420 5.50 21.34 27.43
C GLY A 420 6.39 20.80 26.32
N SER A 421 6.88 19.58 26.50
CA SER A 421 7.59 18.77 25.51
C SER A 421 6.85 18.72 24.16
N PHE A 422 7.61 18.57 23.06
CA PHE A 422 7.06 18.46 21.71
C PHE A 422 6.37 17.10 21.50
N LEU A 423 5.58 16.97 20.44
CA LEU A 423 4.86 15.76 20.08
C LEU A 423 5.57 15.05 18.92
N MET A 424 5.56 13.72 18.95
CA MET A 424 6.16 12.84 17.93
C MET A 424 5.11 11.94 17.28
N PRO A 425 5.37 11.43 16.05
CA PRO A 425 4.55 10.39 15.43
C PRO A 425 4.34 9.16 16.34
N PRO A 426 3.26 8.38 16.13
CA PRO A 426 3.03 7.16 16.92
C PRO A 426 4.17 6.16 16.75
N ALA A 427 4.35 5.26 17.72
CA ALA A 427 5.39 4.23 17.70
C ALA A 427 5.34 3.30 16.46
N THR A 428 4.20 3.24 15.77
CA THR A 428 4.03 2.50 14.51
C THR A 428 4.64 3.21 13.29
N ALA A 429 4.97 4.49 13.38
CA ALA A 429 5.57 5.25 12.29
C ALA A 429 7.10 5.08 12.24
N ILE A 430 7.66 4.93 11.04
CA ILE A 430 9.11 4.80 10.84
C ILE A 430 9.88 6.03 11.34
N ALA A 431 9.31 7.24 11.28
CA ALA A 431 9.89 8.44 11.89
C ALA A 431 10.15 8.24 13.39
N ASN A 432 9.14 7.76 14.14
CA ASN A 432 9.30 7.46 15.55
C ASN A 432 10.35 6.35 15.77
N THR A 433 10.36 5.32 14.91
CA THR A 433 11.35 4.25 14.97
C THR A 433 12.78 4.77 14.81
N LEU A 434 13.03 5.66 13.85
CA LEU A 434 14.34 6.28 13.62
C LEU A 434 14.78 7.15 14.80
N VAL A 435 13.90 8.05 15.25
CA VAL A 435 14.17 8.96 16.36
C VAL A 435 14.42 8.18 17.66
N THR A 436 13.62 7.15 17.93
CA THR A 436 13.80 6.27 19.10
C THR A 436 15.09 5.45 19.00
N ALA A 437 15.42 4.92 17.82
CA ALA A 437 16.67 4.20 17.60
C ALA A 437 17.88 5.11 17.82
N TRP A 438 17.82 6.36 17.35
CA TRP A 438 18.85 7.35 17.65
C TRP A 438 18.95 7.61 19.15
N ALA A 439 17.85 8.02 19.80
CA ALA A 439 17.83 8.43 21.20
C ALA A 439 18.32 7.33 22.16
N THR A 440 18.04 6.06 21.84
CA THR A 440 18.44 4.89 22.63
C THR A 440 19.78 4.26 22.22
N GLY A 441 20.53 4.90 21.29
CA GLY A 441 21.87 4.45 20.89
C GLY A 441 21.89 3.20 20.00
N LYS A 442 20.77 2.90 19.32
CA LYS A 442 20.58 1.71 18.47
C LYS A 442 20.62 2.00 16.97
N LEU A 443 20.60 3.27 16.56
CA LEU A 443 20.52 3.67 15.15
C LEU A 443 21.61 3.03 14.28
N PHE A 444 22.84 2.97 14.79
CA PHE A 444 24.01 2.47 14.07
C PHE A 444 24.27 0.96 14.27
N ASN A 445 23.52 0.28 15.14
CA ASN A 445 23.81 -1.11 15.55
C ASN A 445 23.31 -2.18 14.57
N GLN A 446 23.28 -1.89 13.27
CA GLN A 446 22.67 -2.78 12.27
C GLN A 446 23.63 -3.76 11.58
N HIS A 447 24.89 -3.85 11.98
CA HIS A 447 25.72 -4.99 11.60
C HIS A 447 25.56 -6.13 12.62
N PRO A 448 24.91 -7.26 12.27
CA PRO A 448 25.30 -8.51 12.88
C PRO A 448 26.72 -8.80 12.39
N SER A 449 27.70 -8.57 13.25
CA SER A 449 29.05 -9.11 13.12
C SER A 449 28.96 -10.65 13.10
N GLY A 450 28.75 -11.23 11.92
CA GLY A 450 28.50 -12.66 11.76
C GLY A 450 28.69 -13.20 10.34
N VAL A 451 29.23 -12.41 9.40
CA VAL A 451 29.76 -12.96 8.14
C VAL A 451 31.25 -13.18 8.37
N SER A 452 31.60 -14.40 8.80
CA SER A 452 32.99 -14.82 8.73
C SER A 452 33.44 -14.80 7.27
N SER A 453 34.68 -14.38 7.07
CA SER A 453 35.40 -14.44 5.80
C SER A 453 35.24 -15.80 5.12
N SER A 454 34.67 -15.78 3.92
CA SER A 454 34.88 -16.65 2.74
C SER A 454 35.08 -18.16 2.95
N PRO A 455 34.26 -19.01 2.32
CA PRO A 455 34.74 -20.25 1.71
C PRO A 455 35.30 -19.94 0.31
N ALA A 456 36.31 -20.69 -0.08
CA ALA A 456 37.04 -20.56 -1.34
C ALA A 456 36.15 -20.74 -2.59
N ALA A 457 36.55 -20.08 -3.68
CA ALA A 457 35.95 -20.14 -5.00
C ALA A 457 35.86 -21.59 -5.54
N PRO A 458 34.75 -21.99 -6.20
CA PRO A 458 34.70 -23.25 -6.93
C PRO A 458 35.55 -23.17 -8.20
N ALA A 459 36.29 -24.25 -8.44
CA ALA A 459 37.19 -24.44 -9.56
C ALA A 459 36.51 -24.25 -10.93
N ALA A 460 37.24 -23.60 -11.83
CA ALA A 460 36.89 -23.49 -13.24
C ALA A 460 36.75 -24.88 -13.88
N HIS A 461 35.57 -25.17 -14.43
CA HIS A 461 35.44 -26.24 -15.42
C HIS A 461 35.91 -25.72 -16.79
N LYS A 462 37.00 -26.32 -17.28
CA LYS A 462 37.43 -26.28 -18.67
C LYS A 462 36.55 -27.22 -19.52
N MET A 463 36.28 -26.72 -20.73
CA MET A 463 35.74 -27.36 -21.95
C MET A 463 34.30 -27.85 -21.94
#